data_AF-A0A158G5A4-F1
#
_entry.id   AF-A0A158G5A4-F1
#
_cell.length_a   1.000
_cell.length_b   1.000
_cell.length_c   1.000
_cell.angle_alpha   90.00
_cell.angle_beta   90.00
_cell.angle_gamma   90.00
#
_symmetry.space_group_name_H-M   'P 1'
#
loop_
_entity.id
_entity.type
_entity.pdbx_description
1 polymer ?
#
loop_
_entity_poly.entity_id
_entity_poly.type
_entity_poly.pdbx_seq_one_letter_code
_entity_poly.pdbx_strand_id
1 'polypeptide(L)'
;MNPASPAAFSKRDEASTFSRITWRLLPFLFLCYLCAYLDRINVAFAKLQMLKDLNFSDAVYGAGAGVFFVGYLLFEVPSNLLLLKVGARRWIARIMITWGIISAGMMFVTTPASFYIMRFLLGVAEAGFIPAILFYLTYWFPSSRRSKVTALFMTGIPMSGVVGGPLSGWIMNHMGGAHGLAGWQWLFVLEGIPTAIFGLIALVYLDDKVSDAKWLSAPQRAFLESALVEERSAHVLHSVKDGLLHPKVLLLSVIYFFFTMGLYGVSFWLPTLIKASGVADPLDIGLLSAIPYAAAAVTMVLVSHSSDASGERRWHLALPGIAGAVGLYFSVSYAHSTPIAMIALTLGTMGVMTTISQFWVLPPAILGGAAAAAGLAVANSVGSISGVVSPYVIGLIQTATGSTGNGVLGLAVSLIIGSVLVFTVPAKLVNSRKREAMKDMERDVIESGAQTRA
;
A
#
# COMPACT_ATOMS: atom_id res chain seq x y z
N MET A 1 4.36 49.82 -32.66
CA MET A 1 4.76 48.45 -32.30
C MET A 1 4.14 48.13 -30.95
N ASN A 2 3.08 47.32 -30.92
CA ASN A 2 2.47 46.86 -29.68
C ASN A 2 3.39 45.77 -29.09
N PRO A 3 3.80 45.84 -27.81
CA PRO A 3 4.46 44.71 -27.18
C PRO A 3 3.45 43.55 -27.14
N ALA A 4 3.79 42.44 -27.79
CA ALA A 4 2.96 41.25 -27.79
C ALA A 4 2.68 40.86 -26.33
N SER A 5 1.41 40.94 -25.94
CA SER A 5 0.93 40.38 -24.68
C SER A 5 1.37 38.90 -24.63
N PRO A 6 2.02 38.41 -23.56
CA PRO A 6 2.45 37.03 -23.50
C PRO A 6 1.23 36.12 -23.75
N ALA A 7 1.31 35.30 -24.80
CA ALA A 7 0.22 34.42 -25.19
C ALA A 7 -0.23 33.61 -23.96
N ALA A 8 -1.51 33.73 -23.61
CA ALA A 8 -2.08 33.03 -22.46
C ALA A 8 -1.78 31.52 -22.57
N PHE A 9 -1.21 30.93 -21.51
CA PHE A 9 -0.86 29.53 -21.48
C PHE A 9 -2.12 28.69 -21.74
N SER A 10 -2.16 27.97 -22.87
CA SER A 10 -3.40 27.35 -23.32
C SER A 10 -3.73 26.10 -22.49
N LYS A 11 -5.02 25.68 -22.45
CA LYS A 11 -5.42 24.40 -21.85
C LYS A 11 -4.68 23.20 -22.44
N ARG A 12 -4.26 23.30 -23.72
CA ARG A 12 -3.46 22.27 -24.40
C ARG A 12 -2.03 22.22 -23.85
N ASP A 13 -1.44 23.38 -23.57
CA ASP A 13 -0.10 23.48 -22.99
C ASP A 13 -0.09 22.99 -21.54
N GLU A 14 -1.15 23.25 -20.78
CA GLU A 14 -1.37 22.66 -19.44
C GLU A 14 -1.41 21.14 -19.51
N ALA A 15 -2.27 20.58 -20.36
CA ALA A 15 -2.40 19.13 -20.51
C ALA A 15 -1.07 18.48 -20.95
N SER A 16 -0.35 19.12 -21.88
CA SER A 16 0.97 18.68 -22.33
C SER A 16 2.00 18.69 -21.20
N THR A 17 2.00 19.75 -20.37
CA THR A 17 2.90 19.89 -19.22
C THR A 17 2.69 18.75 -18.23
N PHE A 18 1.45 18.52 -17.78
CA PHE A 18 1.16 17.44 -16.84
C PHE A 18 1.37 16.06 -17.43
N SER A 19 1.12 15.86 -18.73
CA SER A 19 1.44 14.60 -19.42
C SER A 19 2.94 14.33 -19.38
N ARG A 20 3.78 15.33 -19.69
CA ARG A 20 5.24 15.21 -19.63
C ARG A 20 5.75 14.91 -18.22
N ILE A 21 5.21 15.58 -17.21
CA ILE A 21 5.55 15.33 -15.80
C ILE A 21 5.16 13.89 -15.42
N THR A 22 3.95 13.46 -15.78
CA THR A 22 3.43 12.12 -15.47
C THR A 22 4.30 11.04 -16.10
N TRP A 23 4.57 11.12 -17.40
CA TRP A 23 5.37 10.12 -18.11
C TRP A 23 6.83 10.06 -17.69
N ARG A 24 7.37 11.16 -17.16
CA ARG A 24 8.73 11.16 -16.60
C ARG A 24 8.76 10.57 -15.19
N LEU A 25 7.93 11.09 -14.29
CA LEU A 25 8.06 10.77 -12.86
C LEU A 25 7.35 9.46 -12.51
N LEU A 26 6.13 9.25 -13.01
CA LEU A 26 5.28 8.18 -12.50
C LEU A 26 5.82 6.77 -12.80
N PRO A 27 6.33 6.43 -13.99
CA PRO A 27 6.92 5.12 -14.22
C PRO A 27 8.11 4.83 -13.30
N PHE A 28 8.97 5.82 -13.08
CA PHE A 28 10.12 5.67 -12.19
C PHE A 28 9.69 5.48 -10.73
N LEU A 29 8.82 6.35 -10.22
CA LEU A 29 8.31 6.23 -8.84
C LEU A 29 7.53 4.92 -8.65
N PHE A 30 6.78 4.48 -9.66
CA PHE A 30 6.08 3.20 -9.65
C PHE A 30 7.05 2.02 -9.56
N LEU A 31 8.17 2.04 -10.30
CA LEU A 31 9.22 1.02 -10.17
C LEU A 31 9.85 1.04 -8.76
N CYS A 32 10.15 2.21 -8.21
CA CYS A 32 10.65 2.31 -6.83
C CYS A 32 9.65 1.73 -5.82
N TYR A 33 8.35 1.88 -6.08
CA TYR A 33 7.29 1.33 -5.23
C TYR A 33 7.08 -0.17 -5.41
N LEU A 34 7.27 -0.69 -6.63
CA LEU A 34 7.34 -2.12 -6.88
C LEU A 34 8.48 -2.72 -6.07
N CYS A 35 9.69 -2.16 -6.15
CA CYS A 35 10.81 -2.56 -5.30
C CYS A 35 10.40 -2.54 -3.82
N ALA A 36 9.83 -1.43 -3.33
CA ALA A 36 9.34 -1.27 -1.95
C ALA A 36 8.50 -2.45 -1.47
N TYR A 37 7.52 -2.86 -2.26
CA TYR A 37 6.65 -3.96 -1.89
C TYR A 37 7.26 -5.33 -2.13
N LEU A 38 8.07 -5.51 -3.18
CA LEU A 38 8.78 -6.77 -3.47
C LEU A 38 9.67 -7.15 -2.30
N ASP A 39 10.60 -6.28 -1.92
CA ASP A 39 11.54 -6.48 -0.80
C ASP A 39 10.80 -6.64 0.55
N ARG A 40 9.57 -6.11 0.67
CA ARG A 40 8.74 -6.31 1.87
C ARG A 40 8.19 -7.72 1.94
N ILE A 41 7.65 -8.24 0.84
CA ILE A 41 6.96 -9.54 0.80
C ILE A 41 7.89 -10.70 0.43
N ASN A 42 9.11 -10.45 -0.05
CA ASN A 42 10.04 -11.48 -0.50
C ASN A 42 10.37 -12.52 0.57
N VAL A 43 10.37 -12.12 1.84
CA VAL A 43 10.57 -13.01 2.98
C VAL A 43 9.54 -14.15 3.00
N ALA A 44 8.34 -13.94 2.44
CA ALA A 44 7.31 -14.97 2.27
C ALA A 44 7.70 -16.08 1.28
N PHE A 45 8.43 -15.72 0.23
CA PHE A 45 9.01 -16.68 -0.72
C PHE A 45 10.25 -17.33 -0.12
N ALA A 46 11.19 -16.53 0.42
CA ALA A 46 12.40 -17.01 1.08
C ALA A 46 12.10 -18.12 2.10
N LYS A 47 11.03 -17.93 2.89
CA LYS A 47 10.51 -18.88 3.87
C LYS A 47 10.38 -20.31 3.34
N LEU A 48 10.03 -20.51 2.07
CA LEU A 48 9.81 -21.84 1.48
C LEU A 48 11.05 -22.75 1.54
N GLN A 49 12.25 -22.16 1.59
CA GLN A 49 13.54 -22.84 1.72
C GLN A 49 14.24 -22.46 3.04
N MET A 50 14.30 -21.16 3.38
CA MET A 50 15.07 -20.60 4.50
C MET A 50 14.75 -21.24 5.86
N LEU A 51 13.48 -21.55 6.14
CA LEU A 51 13.10 -22.16 7.41
C LEU A 51 13.79 -23.49 7.66
N LYS A 52 13.87 -24.33 6.60
CA LYS A 52 14.52 -25.63 6.67
C LYS A 52 16.03 -25.46 6.82
N ASP A 53 16.63 -24.58 6.03
CA ASP A 53 18.08 -24.36 6.03
C ASP A 53 18.60 -23.83 7.38
N LEU A 54 17.80 -22.99 8.05
CA LEU A 54 18.17 -22.36 9.32
C LEU A 54 17.53 -23.03 10.55
N ASN A 55 16.75 -24.09 10.36
CA ASN A 55 15.95 -24.75 11.41
C ASN A 55 15.06 -23.77 12.21
N PHE A 56 14.42 -22.83 11.50
CA PHE A 56 13.49 -21.88 12.10
C PHE A 56 12.07 -22.45 12.15
N SER A 57 11.31 -22.08 13.17
CA SER A 57 9.87 -22.34 13.23
C SER A 57 9.06 -21.22 12.55
N ASP A 58 7.80 -21.49 12.26
CA ASP A 58 6.85 -20.48 11.77
C ASP A 58 6.68 -19.32 12.77
N ALA A 59 6.83 -19.56 14.07
CA ALA A 59 6.82 -18.52 15.10
C ALA A 59 8.05 -17.59 14.99
N VAL A 60 9.24 -18.13 14.71
CA VAL A 60 10.44 -17.32 14.45
C VAL A 60 10.23 -16.48 13.20
N TYR A 61 9.74 -17.08 12.13
CA TYR A 61 9.40 -16.34 10.91
C TYR A 61 8.38 -15.22 11.17
N GLY A 62 7.27 -15.54 11.84
CA GLY A 62 6.19 -14.61 12.15
C GLY A 62 6.66 -13.44 13.02
N ALA A 63 7.50 -13.71 14.02
CA ALA A 63 8.12 -12.68 14.85
C ALA A 63 9.03 -11.76 14.02
N GLY A 64 9.91 -12.30 13.18
CA GLY A 64 10.79 -11.47 12.35
C GLY A 64 10.04 -10.70 11.24
N ALA A 65 8.97 -11.27 10.68
CA ALA A 65 8.08 -10.57 9.78
C ALA A 65 7.40 -9.37 10.49
N GLY A 66 6.98 -9.54 11.75
CA GLY A 66 6.36 -8.48 12.56
C GLY A 66 7.34 -7.42 13.08
N VAL A 67 8.56 -7.80 13.49
CA VAL A 67 9.59 -6.88 14.01
C VAL A 67 9.98 -5.80 12.99
N PHE A 68 9.90 -6.10 11.70
CA PHE A 68 10.03 -5.10 10.64
C PHE A 68 9.10 -3.90 10.83
N PHE A 69 7.83 -4.14 11.17
CA PHE A 69 6.85 -3.07 11.38
C PHE A 69 7.11 -2.29 12.66
N VAL A 70 7.75 -2.88 13.66
CA VAL A 70 8.20 -2.16 14.87
C VAL A 70 9.23 -1.10 14.49
N GLY A 71 10.27 -1.48 13.74
CA GLY A 71 11.27 -0.54 13.24
C GLY A 71 10.66 0.53 12.33
N TYR A 72 9.76 0.11 11.43
CA TYR A 72 9.06 1.01 10.53
C TYR A 72 8.26 2.09 11.29
N LEU A 73 7.40 1.67 12.23
CA LEU A 73 6.54 2.56 13.00
C LEU A 73 7.32 3.56 13.86
N LEU A 74 8.37 3.10 14.53
CA LEU A 74 9.18 3.96 15.40
C LEU A 74 9.90 5.06 14.62
N PHE A 75 10.29 4.78 13.37
CA PHE A 75 11.11 5.70 12.57
C PHE A 75 10.36 6.41 11.44
N GLU A 76 9.08 6.09 11.19
CA GLU A 76 8.28 6.74 10.13
C GLU A 76 8.17 8.26 10.36
N VAL A 77 7.80 8.68 11.57
CA VAL A 77 7.66 10.10 11.92
C VAL A 77 9.03 10.81 11.90
N PRO A 78 10.08 10.33 12.59
CA PRO A 78 11.42 10.92 12.50
C PRO A 78 11.93 11.02 11.06
N SER A 79 11.73 9.99 10.24
CA SER A 79 12.19 9.96 8.85
C SER A 79 11.53 11.06 8.02
N ASN A 80 10.22 11.25 8.16
CA ASN A 80 9.50 12.29 7.43
C ASN A 80 9.86 13.71 7.88
N LEU A 81 10.22 13.92 9.16
CA LEU A 81 10.73 15.21 9.62
C LEU A 81 12.10 15.53 9.01
N LEU A 82 12.96 14.53 8.86
CA LEU A 82 14.28 14.68 8.23
C LEU A 82 14.16 14.93 6.72
N LEU A 83 13.18 14.32 6.06
CA LEU A 83 12.86 14.60 4.67
C LEU A 83 12.58 16.08 4.41
N LEU A 84 11.82 16.75 5.28
CA LEU A 84 11.53 18.18 5.14
C LEU A 84 12.79 19.05 5.25
N LYS A 85 13.81 18.59 6.00
CA LYS A 85 15.08 19.30 6.18
C LYS A 85 16.07 19.05 5.05
N VAL A 86 16.15 17.81 4.58
CA VAL A 86 17.20 17.35 3.65
C VAL A 86 16.75 17.47 2.17
N GLY A 87 15.44 17.49 1.92
CA GLY A 87 14.85 17.47 0.59
C GLY A 87 14.48 16.06 0.14
N ALA A 88 13.41 15.96 -0.65
CA ALA A 88 12.78 14.71 -1.03
C ALA A 88 13.72 13.82 -1.86
N ARG A 89 14.42 14.38 -2.87
CA ARG A 89 15.33 13.63 -3.74
C ARG A 89 16.41 12.88 -2.96
N ARG A 90 17.14 13.61 -2.11
CA ARG A 90 18.25 13.05 -1.33
C ARG A 90 17.76 12.04 -0.30
N TRP A 91 16.61 12.31 0.31
CA TRP A 91 16.06 11.44 1.34
C TRP A 91 15.48 10.14 0.77
N ILE A 92 14.74 10.20 -0.34
CA ILE A 92 14.24 9.04 -1.08
C ILE A 92 15.41 8.14 -1.48
N ALA A 93 16.46 8.73 -2.08
CA ALA A 93 17.66 8.00 -2.45
C ALA A 93 18.34 7.32 -1.25
N ARG A 94 18.52 8.05 -0.14
CA ARG A 94 19.11 7.50 1.10
C ARG A 94 18.33 6.29 1.58
N ILE A 95 17.00 6.41 1.66
CA ILE A 95 16.12 5.31 2.06
C ILE A 95 16.39 4.11 1.16
N MET A 96 16.24 4.26 -0.17
CA MET A 96 16.40 3.15 -1.11
C MET A 96 17.80 2.50 -1.08
N ILE A 97 18.86 3.30 -0.98
CA ILE A 97 20.24 2.77 -0.91
C ILE A 97 20.45 1.97 0.38
N THR A 98 20.14 2.57 1.53
CA THR A 98 20.36 1.91 2.83
C THR A 98 19.50 0.67 2.97
N TRP A 99 18.24 0.76 2.56
CA TRP A 99 17.28 -0.33 2.61
C TRP A 99 17.63 -1.46 1.63
N GLY A 100 18.02 -1.17 0.38
CA GLY A 100 18.45 -2.18 -0.58
C GLY A 100 19.71 -2.93 -0.15
N ILE A 101 20.68 -2.24 0.47
CA ILE A 101 21.88 -2.87 1.05
C ILE A 101 21.50 -3.81 2.21
N ILE A 102 20.62 -3.37 3.12
CA ILE A 102 20.16 -4.21 4.23
C ILE A 102 19.33 -5.40 3.71
N SER A 103 18.50 -5.20 2.68
CA SER A 103 17.75 -6.27 2.01
C SER A 103 18.69 -7.34 1.47
N ALA A 104 19.71 -6.96 0.68
CA ALA A 104 20.73 -7.90 0.20
C ALA A 104 21.50 -8.58 1.35
N GLY A 105 21.80 -7.83 2.42
CA GLY A 105 22.47 -8.35 3.62
C GLY A 105 21.69 -9.44 4.36
N MET A 106 20.38 -9.61 4.12
CA MET A 106 19.60 -10.73 4.68
C MET A 106 20.18 -12.10 4.30
N MET A 107 20.95 -12.19 3.22
CA MET A 107 21.65 -13.43 2.83
C MET A 107 22.58 -13.97 3.93
N PHE A 108 23.06 -13.12 4.85
CA PHE A 108 23.99 -13.50 5.92
C PHE A 108 23.29 -13.96 7.21
N VAL A 109 21.96 -14.01 7.22
CA VAL A 109 21.20 -14.45 8.40
C VAL A 109 21.41 -15.95 8.63
N THR A 110 21.80 -16.29 9.87
CA THR A 110 22.04 -17.67 10.30
C THR A 110 21.30 -18.05 11.58
N THR A 111 20.90 -17.06 12.39
CA THR A 111 20.24 -17.26 13.68
C THR A 111 18.96 -16.44 13.82
N PRO A 112 18.00 -16.83 14.68
CA PRO A 112 16.78 -16.04 14.90
C PRO A 112 17.09 -14.60 15.33
N ALA A 113 18.12 -14.40 16.16
CA ALA A 113 18.55 -13.06 16.59
C ALA A 113 19.03 -12.21 15.40
N SER A 114 19.91 -12.75 14.54
CA SER A 114 20.34 -12.04 13.32
C SER A 114 19.17 -11.73 12.38
N PHE A 115 18.20 -12.64 12.28
CA PHE A 115 16.99 -12.43 11.49
C PHE A 115 16.17 -11.26 12.02
N TYR A 116 15.92 -11.21 13.33
CA TYR A 116 15.16 -10.12 13.95
C TYR A 116 15.88 -8.77 13.85
N ILE A 117 17.20 -8.74 14.05
CA ILE A 117 17.99 -7.52 13.92
C ILE A 117 17.92 -7.00 12.49
N MET A 118 18.17 -7.86 11.49
CA MET A 118 18.13 -7.44 10.10
C MET A 118 16.72 -6.98 9.68
N ARG A 119 15.67 -7.68 10.12
CA ARG A 119 14.27 -7.26 9.87
C ARG A 119 13.93 -5.93 10.53
N PHE A 120 14.39 -5.69 11.76
CA PHE A 120 14.23 -4.41 12.43
C PHE A 120 14.94 -3.29 11.66
N LEU A 121 16.22 -3.48 11.30
CA LEU A 121 17.01 -2.51 10.55
C LEU A 121 16.39 -2.22 9.18
N LEU A 122 15.85 -3.24 8.51
CA LEU A 122 15.14 -3.08 7.25
C LEU A 122 13.90 -2.17 7.43
N GLY A 123 13.14 -2.39 8.50
CA GLY A 123 12.02 -1.53 8.87
C GLY A 123 12.43 -0.08 9.13
N VAL A 124 13.53 0.12 9.87
CA VAL A 124 14.12 1.46 10.14
C VAL A 124 14.56 2.14 8.84
N ALA A 125 15.18 1.40 7.93
CA ALA A 125 15.71 1.94 6.68
C ALA A 125 14.59 2.32 5.70
N GLU A 126 13.54 1.48 5.58
CA GLU A 126 12.39 1.69 4.70
C GLU A 126 11.41 2.76 5.22
N ALA A 127 11.48 3.08 6.51
CA ALA A 127 10.57 4.01 7.18
C ALA A 127 10.49 5.36 6.47
N GLY A 128 9.28 5.79 6.15
CA GLY A 128 9.01 7.09 5.50
C GLY A 128 9.12 7.09 3.97
N PHE A 129 9.43 5.96 3.31
CA PHE A 129 9.50 5.91 1.84
C PHE A 129 8.19 6.34 1.16
N ILE A 130 7.06 5.74 1.54
CA ILE A 130 5.76 6.04 0.91
C ILE A 130 5.36 7.51 1.15
N PRO A 131 5.35 8.03 2.39
CA PRO A 131 5.07 9.44 2.62
C PRO A 131 6.05 10.37 1.88
N ALA A 132 7.31 9.99 1.73
CA ALA A 132 8.30 10.76 0.97
C ALA A 132 7.91 10.91 -0.50
N ILE A 133 7.46 9.82 -1.14
CA ILE A 133 7.00 9.84 -2.53
C ILE A 133 5.72 10.67 -2.65
N LEU A 134 4.75 10.48 -1.75
CA LEU A 134 3.51 11.26 -1.76
C LEU A 134 3.77 12.76 -1.58
N PHE A 135 4.70 13.11 -0.69
CA PHE A 135 5.15 14.48 -0.51
C PHE A 135 5.87 15.02 -1.75
N TYR A 136 6.75 14.23 -2.36
CA TYR A 136 7.42 14.59 -3.61
C TYR A 136 6.42 14.88 -4.73
N LEU A 137 5.33 14.11 -4.86
CA LEU A 137 4.28 14.37 -5.84
C LEU A 137 3.61 15.73 -5.66
N THR A 138 3.60 16.29 -4.44
CA THR A 138 3.07 17.65 -4.20
C THR A 138 3.92 18.76 -4.82
N TYR A 139 5.17 18.47 -5.19
CA TYR A 139 6.05 19.42 -5.86
C TYR A 139 5.76 19.54 -7.35
N TRP A 140 4.97 18.61 -7.91
CA TRP A 140 4.78 18.46 -9.35
C TRP A 140 3.33 18.44 -9.78
N PHE A 141 2.42 18.09 -8.87
CA PHE A 141 1.00 17.93 -9.16
C PHE A 141 0.15 18.76 -8.19
N PRO A 142 -0.75 19.62 -8.72
CA PRO A 142 -1.74 20.30 -7.90
C PRO A 142 -2.75 19.28 -7.35
N SER A 143 -3.44 19.60 -6.24
CA SER A 143 -4.40 18.70 -5.58
C SER A 143 -5.46 18.13 -6.52
N SER A 144 -5.94 18.92 -7.48
CA SER A 144 -6.94 18.52 -8.48
C SER A 144 -6.53 17.31 -9.34
N ARG A 145 -5.22 17.11 -9.53
CA ARG A 145 -4.64 16.01 -10.32
C ARG A 145 -3.92 14.96 -9.45
N ARG A 146 -3.46 15.36 -8.27
CA ARG A 146 -2.64 14.52 -7.37
C ARG A 146 -3.34 13.23 -6.94
N SER A 147 -4.66 13.25 -6.74
CA SER A 147 -5.43 12.06 -6.34
C SER A 147 -5.33 10.93 -7.37
N LYS A 148 -5.45 11.26 -8.67
CA LYS A 148 -5.35 10.28 -9.77
C LYS A 148 -3.94 9.68 -9.87
N VAL A 149 -2.91 10.52 -9.75
CA VAL A 149 -1.51 10.07 -9.79
C VAL A 149 -1.20 9.17 -8.60
N THR A 150 -1.69 9.54 -7.41
CA THR A 150 -1.55 8.73 -6.19
C THR A 150 -2.24 7.37 -6.32
N ALA A 151 -3.45 7.34 -6.90
CA ALA A 151 -4.18 6.09 -7.14
C ALA A 151 -3.41 5.16 -8.09
N LEU A 152 -2.87 5.70 -9.19
CA LEU A 152 -2.06 4.94 -10.14
C LEU A 152 -0.73 4.47 -9.52
N PHE A 153 -0.13 5.26 -8.65
CA PHE A 153 1.04 4.84 -7.87
C PHE A 153 0.70 3.67 -6.93
N MET A 154 -0.45 3.71 -6.26
CA MET A 154 -0.87 2.68 -5.29
C MET A 154 -1.19 1.31 -5.93
N THR A 155 -1.45 1.23 -7.23
CA THR A 155 -1.60 -0.07 -7.92
C THR A 155 -0.29 -0.88 -7.93
N GLY A 156 0.84 -0.28 -7.56
CA GLY A 156 2.10 -1.00 -7.36
C GLY A 156 2.03 -2.09 -6.29
N ILE A 157 1.09 -2.01 -5.33
CA ILE A 157 0.91 -3.05 -4.30
C ILE A 157 0.57 -4.40 -4.94
N PRO A 158 -0.58 -4.59 -5.61
CA PRO A 158 -0.88 -5.88 -6.24
C PRO A 158 0.11 -6.21 -7.36
N MET A 159 0.60 -5.22 -8.11
CA MET A 159 1.56 -5.46 -9.18
C MET A 159 2.90 -6.00 -8.69
N SER A 160 3.31 -5.67 -7.46
CA SER A 160 4.49 -6.28 -6.83
C SER A 160 4.33 -7.79 -6.68
N GLY A 161 3.13 -8.28 -6.36
CA GLY A 161 2.86 -9.71 -6.27
C GLY A 161 2.80 -10.39 -7.65
N VAL A 162 2.28 -9.70 -8.66
CA VAL A 162 2.21 -10.18 -10.06
C VAL A 162 3.61 -10.39 -10.64
N VAL A 163 4.52 -9.44 -10.40
CA VAL A 163 5.90 -9.52 -10.91
C VAL A 163 6.79 -10.33 -9.97
N GLY A 164 6.62 -10.13 -8.67
CA GLY A 164 7.45 -10.70 -7.61
C GLY A 164 7.31 -12.20 -7.49
N GLY A 165 6.09 -12.75 -7.54
CA GLY A 165 5.90 -14.20 -7.43
C GLY A 165 6.74 -14.97 -8.44
N PRO A 166 6.56 -14.75 -9.76
CA PRO A 166 7.35 -15.41 -10.80
C PRO A 166 8.85 -15.14 -10.67
N LEU A 167 9.25 -13.90 -10.38
CA LEU A 167 10.66 -13.53 -10.23
C LEU A 167 11.30 -14.28 -9.05
N SER A 168 10.69 -14.24 -7.88
CA SER A 168 11.17 -14.90 -6.67
C SER A 168 11.21 -16.41 -6.85
N GLY A 169 10.17 -17.01 -7.44
CA GLY A 169 10.12 -18.44 -7.75
C GLY A 169 11.23 -18.87 -8.71
N TRP A 170 11.47 -18.08 -9.77
CA TRP A 170 12.55 -18.33 -10.73
C TRP A 170 13.94 -18.27 -10.09
N ILE A 171 14.20 -17.23 -9.29
CA ILE A 171 15.49 -17.07 -8.57
C ILE A 171 15.71 -18.26 -7.63
N MET A 172 14.71 -18.60 -6.82
CA MET A 172 14.82 -19.67 -5.83
C MET A 172 15.00 -21.06 -6.44
N ASN A 173 14.51 -21.27 -7.67
CA ASN A 173 14.65 -22.51 -8.40
C ASN A 173 16.01 -22.62 -9.12
N HIS A 174 16.43 -21.57 -9.84
CA HIS A 174 17.59 -21.65 -10.75
C HIS A 174 18.93 -21.21 -10.16
N MET A 175 18.91 -20.37 -9.11
CA MET A 175 20.15 -19.83 -8.53
C MET A 175 20.65 -20.66 -7.34
N GLY A 176 19.89 -21.66 -6.89
CA GLY A 176 20.28 -22.51 -5.77
C GLY A 176 21.60 -23.23 -6.02
N GLY A 177 22.57 -23.06 -5.11
CA GLY A 177 23.90 -23.65 -5.20
C GLY A 177 24.89 -22.84 -6.04
N ALA A 178 24.44 -21.85 -6.82
CA ALA A 178 25.32 -20.98 -7.58
C ALA A 178 26.20 -20.16 -6.61
N HIS A 179 27.52 -20.21 -6.81
CA HIS A 179 28.52 -19.59 -5.92
C HIS A 179 28.40 -20.02 -4.44
N GLY A 180 27.85 -21.20 -4.16
CA GLY A 180 27.71 -21.73 -2.80
C GLY A 180 26.57 -21.10 -1.98
N LEU A 181 25.69 -20.31 -2.61
CA LEU A 181 24.56 -19.67 -1.95
C LEU A 181 23.26 -20.44 -2.21
N ALA A 182 22.37 -20.50 -1.21
CA ALA A 182 21.04 -21.04 -1.33
C ALA A 182 20.13 -20.14 -2.20
N GLY A 183 19.04 -20.71 -2.74
CA GLY A 183 18.11 -19.96 -3.60
C GLY A 183 17.48 -18.75 -2.88
N TRP A 184 17.14 -18.89 -1.59
CA TRP A 184 16.62 -17.79 -0.78
C TRP A 184 17.67 -16.71 -0.48
N GLN A 185 18.96 -17.04 -0.46
CA GLN A 185 20.03 -16.03 -0.30
C GLN A 185 20.16 -15.19 -1.57
N TRP A 186 20.14 -15.85 -2.74
CA TRP A 186 20.11 -15.15 -4.03
C TRP A 186 18.87 -14.28 -4.21
N LEU A 187 17.73 -14.72 -3.70
CA LEU A 187 16.49 -13.93 -3.70
C LEU A 187 16.72 -12.55 -3.07
N PHE A 188 17.24 -12.51 -1.85
CA PHE A 188 17.51 -11.24 -1.15
C PHE A 188 18.53 -10.37 -1.89
N VAL A 189 19.57 -10.96 -2.47
CA VAL A 189 20.60 -10.23 -3.23
C VAL A 189 20.04 -9.62 -4.50
N LEU A 190 19.34 -10.41 -5.31
CA LEU A 190 18.86 -10.01 -6.64
C LEU A 190 17.67 -9.07 -6.59
N GLU A 191 16.91 -9.06 -5.48
CA GLU A 191 15.84 -8.08 -5.29
C GLU A 191 16.34 -6.80 -4.59
N GLY A 192 17.27 -6.92 -3.62
CA GLY A 192 17.80 -5.78 -2.87
C GLY A 192 18.81 -4.91 -3.63
N ILE A 193 19.67 -5.48 -4.49
CA ILE A 193 20.66 -4.71 -5.26
C ILE A 193 19.98 -3.73 -6.24
N PRO A 194 19.00 -4.14 -7.07
CA PRO A 194 18.27 -3.22 -7.93
C PRO A 194 17.63 -2.07 -7.16
N THR A 195 17.09 -2.32 -5.97
CA THR A 195 16.57 -1.27 -5.09
C THR A 195 17.62 -0.22 -4.76
N ALA A 196 18.84 -0.62 -4.37
CA ALA A 196 19.92 0.32 -4.10
C ALA A 196 20.36 1.09 -5.36
N ILE A 197 20.38 0.43 -6.52
CA ILE A 197 20.66 1.06 -7.82
C ILE A 197 19.60 2.12 -8.15
N PHE A 198 18.32 1.82 -7.99
CA PHE A 198 17.26 2.79 -8.19
C PHE A 198 17.37 3.99 -7.22
N GLY A 199 17.85 3.75 -6.00
CA GLY A 199 18.19 4.82 -5.07
C GLY A 199 19.31 5.74 -5.58
N LEU A 200 20.37 5.18 -6.19
CA LEU A 200 21.42 5.97 -6.85
C LEU A 200 20.88 6.73 -8.07
N ILE A 201 20.03 6.10 -8.88
CA ILE A 201 19.37 6.74 -10.02
C ILE A 201 18.48 7.90 -9.55
N ALA A 202 17.78 7.76 -8.42
CA ALA A 202 16.91 8.81 -7.89
C ALA A 202 17.66 10.12 -7.61
N LEU A 203 18.95 10.07 -7.23
CA LEU A 203 19.78 11.26 -6.98
C LEU A 203 19.97 12.13 -8.22
N VAL A 204 20.03 11.50 -9.40
CA VAL A 204 20.27 12.18 -10.68
C VAL A 204 18.99 12.37 -11.49
N TYR A 205 17.97 11.55 -11.26
CA TYR A 205 16.74 11.54 -12.04
C TYR A 205 15.66 12.49 -11.51
N LEU A 206 15.56 12.59 -10.17
CA LEU A 206 14.59 13.47 -9.50
C LEU A 206 15.13 14.89 -9.36
N ASP A 207 14.23 15.87 -9.33
CA ASP A 207 14.55 17.28 -9.08
C ASP A 207 13.76 17.76 -7.85
N ASP A 208 14.38 18.53 -6.95
CA ASP A 208 13.70 19.00 -5.73
C ASP A 208 12.82 20.24 -5.97
N LYS A 209 13.00 20.94 -7.10
CA LYS A 209 12.32 22.20 -7.43
C LYS A 209 11.95 22.24 -8.90
N VAL A 210 10.82 22.88 -9.20
CA VAL A 210 10.37 23.13 -10.58
C VAL A 210 11.40 23.98 -11.35
N SER A 211 12.04 24.93 -10.68
CA SER A 211 13.12 25.75 -11.26
C SER A 211 14.28 24.92 -11.82
N ASP A 212 14.60 23.80 -11.17
CA ASP A 212 15.74 22.94 -11.48
C ASP A 212 15.42 21.95 -12.61
N ALA A 213 14.14 21.83 -12.97
CA ALA A 213 13.60 20.87 -13.94
C ALA A 213 13.97 21.21 -15.40
N LYS A 214 15.23 20.97 -15.78
CA LYS A 214 15.73 21.29 -17.14
C LYS A 214 15.01 20.58 -18.29
N TRP A 215 14.25 19.53 -17.98
CA TRP A 215 13.43 18.75 -18.93
C TRP A 215 12.06 19.40 -19.21
N LEU A 216 11.68 20.44 -18.47
CA LEU A 216 10.53 21.30 -18.76
C LEU A 216 10.99 22.57 -19.50
N SER A 217 10.21 23.01 -20.49
CA SER A 217 10.49 24.29 -21.15
C SER A 217 10.29 25.45 -20.17
N ALA A 218 10.92 26.60 -20.43
CA ALA A 218 10.79 27.78 -19.56
C ALA A 218 9.31 28.22 -19.35
N PRO A 219 8.45 28.25 -20.39
CA PRO A 219 7.02 28.52 -20.20
C PRO A 219 6.31 27.49 -19.32
N GLN A 220 6.63 26.19 -19.47
CA GLN A 220 6.04 25.12 -18.66
C GLN A 220 6.43 25.23 -17.18
N ARG A 221 7.69 25.57 -16.90
CA ARG A 221 8.18 25.80 -15.53
C ARG A 221 7.47 26.98 -14.88
N ALA A 222 7.39 28.12 -15.57
CA ALA A 222 6.72 29.31 -15.06
C ALA A 222 5.24 29.05 -14.74
N PHE A 223 4.53 28.36 -15.63
CA PHE A 223 3.14 27.94 -15.40
C PHE A 223 2.99 27.01 -14.18
N LEU A 224 3.86 25.99 -14.07
CA LEU A 224 3.77 25.04 -12.97
C LEU A 224 4.08 25.71 -11.62
N GLU A 225 5.07 26.60 -11.58
CA GLU A 225 5.37 27.39 -10.38
C GLU A 225 4.18 28.26 -9.97
N SER A 226 3.54 28.96 -10.89
CA SER A 226 2.37 29.78 -10.56
C SER A 226 1.21 28.93 -10.03
N ALA A 227 0.92 27.80 -10.67
CA ALA A 227 -0.16 26.90 -10.27
C ALA A 227 0.05 26.29 -8.87
N LEU A 228 1.31 25.99 -8.50
CA LEU A 228 1.63 25.42 -7.18
C LEU A 228 1.69 26.48 -6.06
N VAL A 229 2.09 27.73 -6.38
CA VAL A 229 2.10 28.83 -5.41
C VAL A 229 0.68 29.23 -5.01
N GLU A 230 -0.24 29.32 -5.98
CA GLU A 230 -1.66 29.63 -5.73
C GLU A 230 -2.33 28.62 -4.80
N GLU A 231 -1.91 27.35 -4.83
CA GLU A 231 -2.44 26.31 -3.96
C GLU A 231 -1.83 26.33 -2.55
N ARG A 232 -0.55 26.69 -2.41
CA ARG A 232 0.13 26.76 -1.11
C ARG A 232 -0.43 27.86 -0.21
N SER A 233 -0.88 28.97 -0.78
CA SER A 233 -1.51 30.07 -0.04
C SER A 233 -2.94 29.75 0.43
N ALA A 234 -3.59 28.73 -0.14
CA ALA A 234 -4.97 28.34 0.20
C ALA A 234 -5.06 27.35 1.38
N HIS A 235 -3.96 26.74 1.83
CA HIS A 235 -3.96 25.71 2.87
C HIS A 235 -3.45 26.23 4.22
N VAL A 236 -4.39 26.53 5.13
CA VAL A 236 -4.10 26.83 6.55
C VAL A 236 -3.80 25.52 7.29
N LEU A 237 -2.65 25.47 7.97
CA LEU A 237 -2.30 24.39 8.90
C LEU A 237 -3.22 24.45 10.12
N HIS A 238 -4.05 23.45 10.30
CA HIS A 238 -4.97 23.35 11.43
C HIS A 238 -4.46 22.38 12.52
N SER A 239 -4.97 22.55 13.74
CA SER A 239 -4.57 21.80 14.95
C SER A 239 -4.85 20.30 14.85
N VAL A 240 -3.84 19.49 15.13
CA VAL A 240 -3.84 18.01 15.05
C VAL A 240 -4.46 17.36 16.30
N LYS A 241 -4.50 18.08 17.44
CA LYS A 241 -4.84 17.49 18.75
C LYS A 241 -6.31 17.07 18.89
N ASP A 242 -7.24 17.77 18.23
CA ASP A 242 -8.69 17.54 18.40
C ASP A 242 -9.19 16.28 17.66
N GLY A 243 -8.40 15.72 16.75
CA GLY A 243 -8.77 14.55 15.94
C GLY A 243 -8.34 13.18 16.51
N LEU A 244 -7.34 13.13 17.39
CA LEU A 244 -6.64 11.88 17.72
C LEU A 244 -7.49 10.88 18.53
N LEU A 245 -8.31 11.37 19.46
CA LEU A 245 -9.15 10.55 20.34
C LEU A 245 -10.63 10.58 19.94
N HIS A 246 -10.95 11.13 18.78
CA HIS A 246 -12.33 11.24 18.34
C HIS A 246 -12.89 9.82 18.08
N PRO A 247 -14.06 9.43 18.63
CA PRO A 247 -14.59 8.07 18.53
C PRO A 247 -14.69 7.53 17.09
N LYS A 248 -15.04 8.41 16.14
CA LYS A 248 -15.08 8.04 14.70
C LYS A 248 -13.70 7.73 14.12
N VAL A 249 -12.66 8.42 14.56
CA VAL A 249 -11.27 8.16 14.14
C VAL A 249 -10.80 6.82 14.71
N LEU A 250 -11.10 6.56 15.98
CA LEU A 250 -10.79 5.26 16.61
C LEU A 250 -11.53 4.11 15.92
N LEU A 251 -12.81 4.27 15.60
CA LEU A 251 -13.58 3.28 14.84
C LEU A 251 -12.96 3.00 13.46
N LEU A 252 -12.63 4.05 12.70
CA LEU A 252 -11.97 3.91 11.41
C LEU A 252 -10.61 3.21 11.53
N SER A 253 -9.87 3.52 12.59
CA SER A 253 -8.56 2.90 12.88
C SER A 253 -8.70 1.40 13.16
N VAL A 254 -9.71 1.00 13.95
CA VAL A 254 -9.99 -0.42 14.24
C VAL A 254 -10.48 -1.16 12.99
N ILE A 255 -11.34 -0.54 12.17
CA ILE A 255 -11.76 -1.12 10.89
C ILE A 255 -10.54 -1.36 10.00
N TYR A 256 -9.66 -0.37 9.87
CA TYR A 256 -8.47 -0.48 9.03
C TYR A 256 -7.52 -1.55 9.56
N PHE A 257 -7.31 -1.62 10.87
CA PHE A 257 -6.49 -2.65 11.52
C PHE A 257 -6.90 -4.07 11.09
N PHE A 258 -8.20 -4.37 11.12
CA PHE A 258 -8.69 -5.70 10.75
C PHE A 258 -8.48 -6.00 9.26
N PHE A 259 -8.70 -5.04 8.37
CA PHE A 259 -8.46 -5.21 6.94
C PHE A 259 -6.96 -5.31 6.59
N THR A 260 -6.10 -4.51 7.22
CA THR A 260 -4.65 -4.61 7.04
C THR A 260 -4.07 -5.89 7.64
N MET A 261 -4.70 -6.44 8.70
CA MET A 261 -4.35 -7.75 9.23
C MET A 261 -4.53 -8.83 8.15
N GLY A 262 -5.65 -8.78 7.41
CA GLY A 262 -5.91 -9.62 6.24
C GLY A 262 -4.88 -9.41 5.12
N LEU A 263 -4.56 -8.16 4.79
CA LEU A 263 -3.55 -7.81 3.78
C LEU A 263 -2.20 -8.46 4.08
N TYR A 264 -1.64 -8.17 5.26
CA TYR A 264 -0.33 -8.70 5.62
C TYR A 264 -0.35 -10.20 5.83
N GLY A 265 -1.46 -10.74 6.32
CA GLY A 265 -1.66 -12.18 6.45
C GLY A 265 -1.60 -12.89 5.09
N VAL A 266 -2.30 -12.38 4.08
CA VAL A 266 -2.18 -12.91 2.71
C VAL A 266 -0.78 -12.69 2.16
N SER A 267 -0.24 -11.47 2.24
CA SER A 267 1.06 -11.15 1.64
C SER A 267 2.23 -11.97 2.19
N PHE A 268 2.24 -12.27 3.50
CA PHE A 268 3.32 -13.04 4.12
C PHE A 268 3.16 -14.56 4.03
N TRP A 269 1.95 -15.06 3.76
CA TRP A 269 1.68 -16.49 3.82
C TRP A 269 1.18 -17.09 2.51
N LEU A 270 0.80 -16.29 1.50
CA LEU A 270 0.26 -16.77 0.23
C LEU A 270 1.13 -17.86 -0.44
N PRO A 271 2.47 -17.72 -0.56
CA PRO A 271 3.29 -18.78 -1.15
C PRO A 271 3.26 -20.07 -0.34
N THR A 272 3.21 -19.96 1.00
CA THR A 272 3.08 -21.13 1.89
C THR A 272 1.71 -21.80 1.75
N LEU A 273 0.64 -21.04 1.52
CA LEU A 273 -0.70 -21.58 1.30
C LEU A 273 -0.81 -22.35 -0.01
N ILE A 274 -0.16 -21.86 -1.06
CA ILE A 274 -0.05 -22.57 -2.34
C ILE A 274 0.78 -23.85 -2.16
N LYS A 275 1.90 -23.77 -1.42
CA LYS A 275 2.70 -24.96 -1.08
C LYS A 275 1.88 -26.00 -0.31
N ALA A 276 1.07 -25.54 0.66
CA ALA A 276 0.21 -26.40 1.47
C ALA A 276 -0.92 -27.06 0.67
N SER A 277 -1.27 -26.55 -0.52
CA SER A 277 -2.25 -27.21 -1.39
C SER A 277 -1.68 -28.40 -2.15
N GLY A 278 -0.36 -28.61 -2.13
CA GLY A 278 0.33 -29.72 -2.78
C GLY A 278 1.32 -29.31 -3.87
N VAL A 279 1.55 -28.01 -4.09
CA VAL A 279 2.56 -27.53 -5.06
C VAL A 279 3.94 -27.53 -4.40
N ALA A 280 4.88 -28.30 -4.93
CA ALA A 280 6.20 -28.45 -4.31
C ALA A 280 7.25 -27.48 -4.87
N ASP A 281 7.20 -27.20 -6.18
CA ASP A 281 8.24 -26.45 -6.88
C ASP A 281 8.14 -24.92 -6.61
N PRO A 282 9.23 -24.25 -6.20
CA PRO A 282 9.22 -22.80 -5.95
C PRO A 282 8.83 -21.95 -7.17
N LEU A 283 9.17 -22.36 -8.39
CA LEU A 283 8.80 -21.66 -9.61
C LEU A 283 7.28 -21.75 -9.82
N ASP A 284 6.70 -22.94 -9.66
CA ASP A 284 5.26 -23.13 -9.79
C ASP A 284 4.49 -22.33 -8.72
N ILE A 285 4.97 -22.33 -7.47
CA ILE A 285 4.40 -21.51 -6.39
C ILE A 285 4.47 -20.02 -6.77
N GLY A 286 5.59 -19.57 -7.34
CA GLY A 286 5.80 -18.21 -7.80
C GLY A 286 4.84 -17.81 -8.92
N LEU A 287 4.72 -18.64 -9.95
CA LEU A 287 3.81 -18.44 -11.09
C LEU A 287 2.35 -18.43 -10.65
N LEU A 288 1.94 -19.37 -9.80
CA LEU A 288 0.59 -19.44 -9.26
C LEU A 288 0.26 -18.25 -8.36
N SER A 289 1.23 -17.73 -7.60
CA SER A 289 1.04 -16.53 -6.76
C SER A 289 0.65 -15.29 -7.57
N ALA A 290 1.06 -15.20 -8.84
CA ALA A 290 0.72 -14.06 -9.70
C ALA A 290 -0.80 -13.98 -9.99
N ILE A 291 -1.51 -15.12 -9.99
CA ILE A 291 -2.94 -15.19 -10.34
C ILE A 291 -3.82 -14.43 -9.31
N PRO A 292 -3.75 -14.73 -7.99
CA PRO A 292 -4.50 -13.97 -6.98
C PRO A 292 -4.20 -12.47 -7.02
N TYR A 293 -2.94 -12.07 -7.18
CA TYR A 293 -2.55 -10.66 -7.21
C TYR A 293 -3.04 -9.94 -8.48
N ALA A 294 -2.99 -10.58 -9.64
CA ALA A 294 -3.49 -10.01 -10.90
C ALA A 294 -5.02 -9.83 -10.83
N ALA A 295 -5.74 -10.85 -10.37
CA ALA A 295 -7.18 -10.77 -10.16
C ALA A 295 -7.56 -9.68 -9.16
N ALA A 296 -6.77 -9.53 -8.09
CA ALA A 296 -6.95 -8.48 -7.09
C ALA A 296 -6.72 -7.08 -7.66
N ALA A 297 -5.70 -6.88 -8.51
CA ALA A 297 -5.47 -5.60 -9.19
C ALA A 297 -6.68 -5.18 -10.03
N VAL A 298 -7.21 -6.09 -10.84
CA VAL A 298 -8.38 -5.83 -11.69
C VAL A 298 -9.63 -5.57 -10.83
N THR A 299 -9.89 -6.41 -9.84
CA THR A 299 -11.08 -6.29 -8.97
C THR A 299 -11.06 -5.00 -8.17
N MET A 300 -9.91 -4.64 -7.60
CA MET A 300 -9.72 -3.38 -6.87
C MET A 300 -10.13 -2.18 -7.74
N VAL A 301 -9.71 -2.15 -9.01
CA VAL A 301 -10.05 -1.07 -9.93
C VAL A 301 -11.54 -1.09 -10.28
N LEU A 302 -12.11 -2.23 -10.64
CA LEU A 302 -13.53 -2.36 -11.01
C LEU A 302 -14.46 -1.97 -9.86
N VAL A 303 -14.19 -2.46 -8.65
CA VAL A 303 -14.98 -2.12 -7.45
C VAL A 303 -14.82 -0.65 -7.09
N SER A 304 -13.63 -0.05 -7.27
CA SER A 304 -13.44 1.40 -7.07
C SER A 304 -14.29 2.22 -8.03
N HIS A 305 -14.33 1.86 -9.33
CA HIS A 305 -15.18 2.54 -10.31
C HIS A 305 -16.67 2.39 -9.97
N SER A 306 -17.10 1.18 -9.57
CA SER A 306 -18.48 0.93 -9.13
C SER A 306 -18.84 1.72 -7.87
N SER A 307 -17.92 1.81 -6.91
CA SER A 307 -18.05 2.58 -5.66
C SER A 307 -18.23 4.06 -5.95
N ASP A 308 -17.46 4.60 -6.92
CA ASP A 308 -17.60 5.99 -7.36
C ASP A 308 -18.90 6.25 -8.11
N ALA A 309 -19.29 5.34 -9.00
CA ALA A 309 -20.52 5.47 -9.78
C ALA A 309 -21.78 5.40 -8.92
N SER A 310 -21.85 4.42 -8.00
CA SER A 310 -23.00 4.19 -7.10
C SER A 310 -23.02 5.13 -5.90
N GLY A 311 -21.86 5.59 -5.45
CA GLY A 311 -21.71 6.33 -4.20
C GLY A 311 -21.93 5.47 -2.95
N GLU A 312 -22.06 4.14 -3.05
CA GLU A 312 -22.39 3.25 -1.93
C GLU A 312 -21.15 2.71 -1.21
N ARG A 313 -20.50 3.56 -0.41
CA ARG A 313 -19.17 3.26 0.13
C ARG A 313 -19.13 2.08 1.11
N ARG A 314 -20.18 1.91 1.92
CA ARG A 314 -20.25 0.82 2.91
C ARG A 314 -20.26 -0.56 2.27
N TRP A 315 -21.08 -0.75 1.23
CA TRP A 315 -21.24 -2.04 0.57
C TRP A 315 -20.00 -2.41 -0.23
N HIS A 316 -19.41 -1.45 -0.92
CA HIS A 316 -18.18 -1.65 -1.68
C HIS A 316 -16.97 -1.94 -0.79
N LEU A 317 -17.03 -1.66 0.51
CA LEU A 317 -16.00 -2.07 1.47
C LEU A 317 -16.31 -3.39 2.18
N ALA A 318 -17.53 -3.57 2.69
CA ALA A 318 -17.90 -4.73 3.49
C ALA A 318 -18.05 -6.01 2.65
N LEU A 319 -18.63 -5.94 1.44
CA LEU A 319 -18.83 -7.13 0.61
C LEU A 319 -17.50 -7.75 0.14
N PRO A 320 -16.50 -6.97 -0.33
CA PRO A 320 -15.19 -7.54 -0.61
C PRO A 320 -14.51 -8.12 0.63
N GLY A 321 -14.69 -7.52 1.82
CA GLY A 321 -14.18 -8.08 3.07
C GLY A 321 -14.79 -9.45 3.39
N ILE A 322 -16.11 -9.58 3.25
CA ILE A 322 -16.83 -10.85 3.43
C ILE A 322 -16.40 -11.88 2.38
N ALA A 323 -16.33 -11.49 1.10
CA ALA A 323 -15.85 -12.36 0.03
C ALA A 323 -14.40 -12.82 0.28
N GLY A 324 -13.56 -11.91 0.79
CA GLY A 324 -12.20 -12.20 1.23
C GLY A 324 -12.17 -13.27 2.32
N ALA A 325 -13.00 -13.12 3.36
CA ALA A 325 -13.11 -14.10 4.43
C ALA A 325 -13.57 -15.47 3.94
N VAL A 326 -14.59 -15.51 3.07
CA VAL A 326 -15.11 -16.73 2.45
C VAL A 326 -14.04 -17.43 1.61
N GLY A 327 -13.31 -16.67 0.78
CA GLY A 327 -12.20 -17.20 -0.01
C GLY A 327 -11.08 -17.78 0.86
N LEU A 328 -10.67 -17.08 1.92
CA LEU A 328 -9.67 -17.58 2.86
C LEU A 328 -10.14 -18.84 3.60
N TYR A 329 -11.38 -18.88 4.07
CA TYR A 329 -11.96 -20.07 4.70
C TYR A 329 -11.95 -21.30 3.77
N PHE A 330 -12.40 -21.13 2.52
CA PHE A 330 -12.44 -22.22 1.56
C PHE A 330 -11.06 -22.64 1.06
N SER A 331 -10.08 -21.73 1.03
CA SER A 331 -8.70 -22.07 0.69
C SER A 331 -8.10 -23.11 1.64
N VAL A 332 -8.48 -23.05 2.92
CA VAL A 332 -8.05 -24.01 3.94
C VAL A 332 -8.88 -25.28 3.88
N SER A 333 -10.21 -25.14 3.80
CA SER A 333 -11.14 -26.27 3.83
C SER A 333 -10.96 -27.23 2.63
N TYR A 334 -10.54 -26.68 1.49
CA TYR A 334 -10.28 -27.42 0.25
C TYR A 334 -8.80 -27.49 -0.12
N ALA A 335 -7.89 -27.37 0.86
CA ALA A 335 -6.45 -27.45 0.62
C ALA A 335 -6.00 -28.77 -0.04
N HIS A 336 -6.78 -29.85 0.09
CA HIS A 336 -6.53 -31.12 -0.59
C HIS A 336 -6.67 -31.08 -2.13
N SER A 337 -7.27 -30.02 -2.68
CA SER A 337 -7.45 -29.81 -4.12
C SER A 337 -6.86 -28.47 -4.53
N THR A 338 -5.65 -28.49 -5.12
CA THR A 338 -4.95 -27.29 -5.60
C THR A 338 -5.83 -26.36 -6.45
N PRO A 339 -6.60 -26.85 -7.45
CA PRO A 339 -7.43 -25.94 -8.25
C PRO A 339 -8.49 -25.20 -7.43
N ILE A 340 -9.15 -25.88 -6.48
CA ILE A 340 -10.19 -25.27 -5.63
C ILE A 340 -9.53 -24.30 -4.64
N ALA A 341 -8.42 -24.70 -4.03
CA ALA A 341 -7.65 -23.84 -3.15
C ALA A 341 -7.19 -22.57 -3.86
N MET A 342 -6.73 -22.66 -5.11
CA MET A 342 -6.33 -21.50 -5.92
C MET A 342 -7.49 -20.57 -6.26
N ILE A 343 -8.66 -21.10 -6.62
CA ILE A 343 -9.87 -20.29 -6.86
C ILE A 343 -10.26 -19.55 -5.56
N ALA A 344 -10.24 -20.25 -4.43
CA ALA A 344 -10.57 -19.68 -3.14
C ALA A 344 -9.55 -18.63 -2.65
N LEU A 345 -8.24 -18.88 -2.82
CA LEU A 345 -7.17 -17.91 -2.54
C LEU A 345 -7.26 -16.67 -3.43
N THR A 346 -7.65 -16.86 -4.69
CA THR A 346 -7.89 -15.75 -5.63
C THR A 346 -9.03 -14.87 -5.14
N LEU A 347 -10.18 -15.46 -4.78
CA LEU A 347 -11.30 -14.73 -4.19
C LEU A 347 -10.90 -14.03 -2.87
N GLY A 348 -10.15 -14.73 -2.03
CA GLY A 348 -9.61 -14.21 -0.77
C GLY A 348 -8.78 -12.94 -0.98
N THR A 349 -7.81 -13.03 -1.90
CA THR A 349 -6.89 -11.94 -2.22
C THR A 349 -7.60 -10.76 -2.89
N MET A 350 -8.53 -11.03 -3.81
CA MET A 350 -9.40 -10.01 -4.41
C MET A 350 -10.15 -9.22 -3.35
N GLY A 351 -10.79 -9.92 -2.41
CA GLY A 351 -11.53 -9.30 -1.32
C GLY A 351 -10.64 -8.43 -0.44
N VAL A 352 -9.57 -9.02 0.09
CA VAL A 352 -8.59 -8.37 0.97
C VAL A 352 -8.02 -7.10 0.34
N MET A 353 -7.47 -7.16 -0.87
CA MET A 353 -6.83 -5.97 -1.47
C MET A 353 -7.85 -4.89 -1.86
N THR A 354 -9.06 -5.29 -2.26
CA THR A 354 -10.12 -4.33 -2.54
C THR A 354 -10.49 -3.53 -1.30
N THR A 355 -10.55 -4.16 -0.12
CA THR A 355 -10.86 -3.43 1.14
C THR A 355 -9.87 -2.31 1.43
N ILE A 356 -8.59 -2.50 1.10
CA ILE A 356 -7.55 -1.49 1.30
C ILE A 356 -7.84 -0.24 0.46
N SER A 357 -8.21 -0.41 -0.81
CA SER A 357 -8.58 0.73 -1.67
C SER A 357 -9.84 1.45 -1.21
N GLN A 358 -10.88 0.69 -0.80
CA GLN A 358 -12.19 1.24 -0.47
C GLN A 358 -12.22 1.89 0.91
N PHE A 359 -11.37 1.44 1.84
CA PHE A 359 -11.26 2.05 3.16
C PHE A 359 -10.93 3.54 3.08
N TRP A 360 -9.99 3.93 2.21
CA TRP A 360 -9.51 5.30 2.10
C TRP A 360 -10.54 6.31 1.59
N VAL A 361 -11.72 5.84 1.15
CA VAL A 361 -12.84 6.69 0.80
C VAL A 361 -13.63 7.15 2.04
N LEU A 362 -13.60 6.39 3.14
CA LEU A 362 -14.40 6.68 4.33
C LEU A 362 -13.91 7.89 5.14
N PRO A 363 -12.61 8.03 5.50
CA PRO A 363 -12.18 9.11 6.39
C PRO A 363 -12.51 10.51 5.86
N PRO A 364 -12.27 10.85 4.57
CA PRO A 364 -12.66 12.16 4.02
C PRO A 364 -14.16 12.42 3.98
N ALA A 365 -15.00 11.37 3.96
CA ALA A 365 -16.45 11.52 3.97
C ALA A 365 -17.00 11.81 5.38
N ILE A 366 -16.31 11.31 6.42
CA ILE A 366 -16.75 11.39 7.83
C ILE A 366 -16.13 12.59 8.54
N LEU A 367 -14.91 12.97 8.15
CA LEU A 367 -14.10 13.97 8.82
C LEU A 367 -13.90 15.17 7.87
N GLY A 368 -14.07 16.38 8.40
CA GLY A 368 -13.82 17.62 7.65
C GLY A 368 -12.49 18.26 8.03
N GLY A 369 -11.82 18.89 7.06
CA GLY A 369 -10.64 19.73 7.29
C GLY A 369 -9.52 19.03 8.06
N ALA A 370 -9.02 19.69 9.11
CA ALA A 370 -7.92 19.24 9.97
C ALA A 370 -8.12 17.85 10.57
N ALA A 371 -9.34 17.58 11.03
CA ALA A 371 -9.69 16.34 11.71
C ALA A 371 -9.58 15.14 10.74
N ALA A 372 -9.80 15.36 9.44
CA ALA A 372 -9.61 14.32 8.43
C ALA A 372 -8.14 13.94 8.29
N ALA A 373 -7.24 14.92 8.19
CA ALA A 373 -5.80 14.67 8.08
C ALA A 373 -5.25 13.95 9.33
N ALA A 374 -5.63 14.43 10.53
CA ALA A 374 -5.24 13.78 11.78
C ALA A 374 -5.82 12.36 11.89
N GLY A 375 -7.09 12.17 11.52
CA GLY A 375 -7.74 10.86 11.55
C GLY A 375 -7.17 9.84 10.55
N LEU A 376 -6.78 10.30 9.36
CA LEU A 376 -6.08 9.50 8.36
C LEU A 376 -4.73 9.01 8.89
N ALA A 377 -3.97 9.89 9.55
CA ALA A 377 -2.68 9.54 10.13
C ALA A 377 -2.81 8.49 11.24
N VAL A 378 -3.77 8.67 12.17
CA VAL A 378 -4.02 7.69 13.25
C VAL A 378 -4.47 6.35 12.68
N ALA A 379 -5.42 6.37 11.73
CA ALA A 379 -5.89 5.14 11.10
C ALA A 379 -4.73 4.39 10.44
N ASN A 380 -3.87 5.10 9.69
CA ASN A 380 -2.68 4.49 9.08
C ASN A 380 -1.75 3.86 10.12
N SER A 381 -1.40 4.61 11.18
CA SER A 381 -0.49 4.12 12.22
C SER A 381 -1.05 2.88 12.93
N VAL A 382 -2.34 2.89 13.29
CA VAL A 382 -3.01 1.72 13.88
C VAL A 382 -3.05 0.57 12.87
N GLY A 383 -3.33 0.85 11.60
CA GLY A 383 -3.26 -0.12 10.51
C GLY A 383 -1.90 -0.79 10.38
N SER A 384 -0.80 -0.05 10.55
CA SER A 384 0.56 -0.59 10.52
C SER A 384 0.89 -1.47 11.74
N ILE A 385 0.24 -1.28 12.89
CA ILE A 385 0.36 -2.20 14.05
C ILE A 385 -0.11 -3.61 13.67
N SER A 386 -1.10 -3.74 12.78
CA SER A 386 -1.53 -5.06 12.31
C SER A 386 -0.42 -5.80 11.57
N GLY A 387 0.54 -5.09 10.97
CA GLY A 387 1.74 -5.68 10.38
C GLY A 387 2.67 -6.32 11.41
N VAL A 388 2.64 -5.87 12.67
CA VAL A 388 3.33 -6.53 13.79
C VAL A 388 2.52 -7.75 14.25
N VAL A 389 1.22 -7.57 14.46
CA VAL A 389 0.35 -8.55 15.10
C VAL A 389 0.02 -9.73 14.18
N SER A 390 -0.32 -9.47 12.91
CA SER A 390 -0.79 -10.48 11.95
C SER A 390 0.21 -11.62 11.75
N PRO A 391 1.45 -11.39 11.26
CA PRO A 391 2.39 -12.47 11.03
C PRO A 391 2.82 -13.18 12.32
N TYR A 392 2.90 -12.45 13.44
CA TYR A 392 3.26 -13.03 14.74
C TYR A 392 2.20 -14.01 15.25
N VAL A 393 0.93 -13.59 15.28
CA VAL A 393 -0.20 -14.43 15.72
C VAL A 393 -0.35 -15.65 14.80
N ILE A 394 -0.24 -15.46 13.48
CA ILE A 394 -0.28 -16.59 12.53
C ILE A 394 0.86 -17.57 12.80
N GLY A 395 2.09 -17.07 12.97
CA GLY A 395 3.26 -17.92 13.25
C GLY A 395 3.13 -18.73 14.53
N LEU A 396 2.59 -18.13 15.60
CA LEU A 396 2.29 -18.82 16.85
C LEU A 396 1.24 -19.92 16.67
N ILE A 397 0.12 -19.59 16.02
CA ILE A 397 -0.96 -20.56 15.77
C ILE A 397 -0.43 -21.74 14.95
N GLN A 398 0.28 -21.48 13.85
CA GLN A 398 0.80 -22.54 13.00
C GLN A 398 1.81 -23.43 13.71
N THR A 399 2.68 -22.84 14.54
CA THR A 399 3.65 -23.60 15.34
C THR A 399 2.94 -24.47 16.39
N ALA A 400 1.92 -23.94 17.05
CA ALA A 400 1.18 -24.68 18.07
C ALA A 400 0.28 -25.78 17.50
N THR A 401 -0.30 -25.57 16.31
CA THR A 401 -1.26 -26.53 15.72
C THR A 401 -0.66 -27.42 14.64
N GLY A 402 0.57 -27.16 14.19
CA GLY A 402 1.22 -27.89 13.09
C GLY A 402 0.51 -27.76 11.73
N SER A 403 -0.39 -26.79 11.58
CA SER A 403 -1.24 -26.62 10.41
C SER A 403 -1.28 -25.16 9.97
N THR A 404 -0.88 -24.93 8.71
CA THR A 404 -0.91 -23.62 8.05
C THR A 404 -2.32 -23.02 8.02
N GLY A 405 -3.35 -23.88 8.02
CA GLY A 405 -4.75 -23.48 7.84
C GLY A 405 -5.33 -22.67 9.00
N ASN A 406 -4.96 -22.96 10.24
CA ASN A 406 -5.59 -22.33 11.41
C ASN A 406 -5.28 -20.84 11.52
N GLY A 407 -4.08 -20.41 11.13
CA GLY A 407 -3.73 -18.99 11.09
C GLY A 407 -4.54 -18.21 10.04
N VAL A 408 -4.88 -18.84 8.91
CA VAL A 408 -5.72 -18.25 7.86
C VAL A 408 -7.17 -18.10 8.31
N LEU A 409 -7.69 -19.03 9.12
CA LEU A 409 -9.02 -18.88 9.71
C LEU A 409 -9.10 -17.65 10.62
N GLY A 410 -8.03 -17.35 11.37
CA GLY A 410 -7.93 -16.10 12.14
C GLY A 410 -8.03 -14.84 11.26
N LEU A 411 -7.46 -14.87 10.05
CA LEU A 411 -7.59 -13.80 9.06
C LEU A 411 -9.00 -13.72 8.45
N ALA A 412 -9.65 -14.85 8.21
CA ALA A 412 -11.04 -14.83 7.76
C ALA A 412 -11.94 -14.17 8.83
N VAL A 413 -11.74 -14.49 10.10
CA VAL A 413 -12.46 -13.86 11.22
C VAL A 413 -12.18 -12.36 11.29
N SER A 414 -10.92 -11.92 11.14
CA SER A 414 -10.59 -10.49 11.16
C SER A 414 -11.32 -9.72 10.06
N LEU A 415 -11.39 -10.25 8.84
CA LEU A 415 -12.12 -9.65 7.72
C LEU A 415 -13.63 -9.56 7.98
N ILE A 416 -14.23 -10.56 8.61
CA ILE A 416 -15.65 -10.51 9.02
C ILE A 416 -15.86 -9.42 10.07
N ILE A 417 -15.01 -9.34 11.10
CA ILE A 417 -15.10 -8.29 12.13
C ILE A 417 -14.99 -6.90 11.49
N GLY A 418 -14.00 -6.68 10.64
CA GLY A 418 -13.84 -5.42 9.89
C GLY A 418 -15.09 -5.08 9.07
N SER A 419 -15.65 -6.06 8.36
CA SER A 419 -16.85 -5.87 7.54
C SER A 419 -18.11 -5.56 8.35
N VAL A 420 -18.29 -6.21 9.51
CA VAL A 420 -19.39 -5.92 10.45
C VAL A 420 -19.24 -4.51 11.00
N LEU A 421 -18.03 -4.12 11.41
CA LEU A 421 -17.76 -2.78 11.93
C LEU A 421 -18.04 -1.68 10.90
N VAL A 422 -17.81 -1.92 9.60
CA VAL A 422 -18.17 -0.96 8.54
C VAL A 422 -19.66 -0.62 8.56
N PHE A 423 -20.53 -1.57 8.92
CA PHE A 423 -21.96 -1.30 9.00
C PHE A 423 -22.38 -0.45 10.20
N THR A 424 -21.50 -0.27 11.20
CA THR A 424 -21.71 0.67 12.31
C THR A 424 -21.47 2.13 11.89
N VAL A 425 -20.74 2.38 10.80
CA VAL A 425 -20.53 3.73 10.26
C VAL A 425 -21.84 4.25 9.64
N PRO A 426 -22.39 5.40 10.07
CA PRO A 426 -23.68 5.87 9.58
C PRO A 426 -23.70 6.07 8.05
N ALA A 427 -24.62 5.39 7.35
CA ALA A 427 -24.69 5.41 5.89
C ALA A 427 -24.86 6.83 5.32
N LYS A 428 -25.56 7.70 6.04
CA LYS A 428 -25.80 9.11 5.66
C LYS A 428 -24.50 9.93 5.57
N LEU A 429 -23.45 9.56 6.30
CA LEU A 429 -22.18 10.28 6.30
C LEU A 429 -21.30 9.92 5.11
N VAL A 430 -21.44 8.69 4.60
CA VAL A 430 -20.48 8.10 3.66
C VAL A 430 -21.04 7.86 2.28
N ASN A 431 -22.36 7.67 2.12
CA ASN A 431 -22.95 7.42 0.81
C ASN A 431 -23.32 8.75 0.12
N SER A 432 -22.62 9.09 -0.97
CA SER A 432 -22.73 10.40 -1.63
C SER A 432 -24.08 10.64 -2.30
N ARG A 433 -24.64 9.66 -3.03
CA ARG A 433 -25.96 9.81 -3.69
C ARG A 433 -27.10 10.07 -2.70
N LYS A 434 -27.07 9.44 -1.53
CA LYS A 434 -28.07 9.70 -0.46
C LYS A 434 -27.89 11.10 0.14
N ARG A 435 -26.67 11.64 0.14
CA ARG A 435 -26.38 13.00 0.62
C ARG A 435 -26.82 14.06 -0.39
N GLU A 436 -26.70 13.79 -1.69
CA GLU A 436 -27.22 14.65 -2.76
C GLU A 436 -28.75 14.66 -2.75
N ALA A 437 -29.40 13.48 -2.77
CA ALA A 437 -30.86 13.40 -2.71
C ALA A 437 -31.47 14.06 -1.45
N MET A 438 -30.78 14.02 -0.30
CA MET A 438 -31.22 14.69 0.92
C MET A 438 -31.04 16.21 0.85
N LYS A 439 -29.97 16.70 0.21
CA LYS A 439 -29.79 18.14 -0.05
C LYS A 439 -30.83 18.68 -1.01
N ASP A 440 -31.17 17.91 -2.05
CA ASP A 440 -32.21 18.27 -3.00
C ASP A 440 -33.57 18.33 -2.30
N MET A 441 -33.88 17.34 -1.44
CA MET A 441 -35.11 17.34 -0.64
C MET A 441 -35.15 18.49 0.40
N GLU A 442 -34.02 18.84 1.03
CA GLU A 442 -33.92 20.00 1.93
C GLU A 442 -34.12 21.33 1.17
N ARG A 443 -33.60 21.45 -0.06
CA ARG A 443 -33.85 22.61 -0.92
C ARG A 443 -35.32 22.71 -1.30
N ASP A 444 -35.93 21.61 -1.73
CA ASP A 444 -37.35 21.56 -2.11
C ASP A 444 -38.27 21.93 -0.93
N VAL A 445 -37.92 21.53 0.30
CA VAL A 445 -38.66 21.90 1.52
C VAL A 445 -38.49 23.38 1.86
N ILE A 446 -37.30 23.96 1.67
CA ILE A 446 -37.06 25.39 1.88
C ILE A 446 -37.80 26.22 0.82
N GLU A 447 -37.77 25.81 -0.45
CA GLU A 447 -38.44 26.49 -1.55
C GLU A 447 -39.97 26.42 -1.43
N SER A 448 -40.54 25.26 -1.08
CA SER A 448 -41.98 25.11 -0.83
C SER A 448 -42.44 25.84 0.45
N GLY A 449 -41.62 25.85 1.50
CA GLY A 449 -41.88 26.61 2.73
C GLY A 449 -41.83 28.13 2.52
N ALA A 450 -41.02 28.61 1.59
CA ALA A 450 -40.96 30.02 1.19
C ALA A 450 -42.18 30.44 0.35
N GLN A 451 -42.68 29.56 -0.53
CA GLN A 451 -43.89 29.81 -1.34
C GLN A 451 -45.19 29.82 -0.53
N THR A 452 -45.22 29.16 0.63
CA THR A 452 -46.44 29.12 1.49
C THR A 452 -46.51 30.32 2.46
N ARG A 453 -45.46 31.15 2.52
CA ARG A 453 -45.38 32.36 3.37
C ARG A 453 -45.41 33.67 2.60
N ALA A 454 -45.47 33.60 1.26
CA ALA A 454 -45.81 34.71 0.37
C ALA A 454 -47.29 34.62 0.02
#